data_AF-A0A4P6FTM0-F1
#
_entry.id   AF-A0A4P6FTM0-F1
#
_cell.length_a   1.000
_cell.length_b   1.000
_cell.length_c   1.000
_cell.angle_alpha   90.00
_cell.angle_beta   90.00
_cell.angle_gamma   90.00
#
_symmetry.space_group_name_H-M   'P 1'
#
loop_
_entity.id
_entity.type
_entity.pdbx_description
1 polymer ?
#
loop_
_entity_poly.entity_id
_entity_poly.type
_entity_poly.pdbx_seq_one_letter_code
_entity_poly.pdbx_strand_id
1 'polypeptide(L)' 'MKSILWFAAGIAAGFVVAHQINRTEPGREFFAQVDAKARAFGQAIAEGYHERDAELRAAESAN' A
#
# COMPACT_ATOMS: atom_id res chain seq x y z
N MET A 1 -0.09 27.30 -5.92
CA MET A 1 1.00 27.08 -4.94
C MET A 1 0.50 26.90 -3.51
N LYS A 2 -0.45 27.69 -3.00
CA LYS A 2 -0.96 27.56 -1.61
C LYS A 2 -1.60 26.19 -1.28
N SER A 3 -2.25 25.55 -2.26
CA SER A 3 -2.80 24.19 -2.12
C SER A 3 -1.73 23.13 -1.87
N ILE A 4 -0.61 23.21 -2.61
CA ILE A 4 0.54 22.31 -2.42
C ILE A 4 1.17 22.51 -1.05
N LEU A 5 1.28 23.76 -0.58
CA LEU A 5 1.80 24.05 0.76
C LEU A 5 0.89 23.47 1.85
N TRP A 6 -0.43 23.61 1.73
CA TRP A 6 -1.37 23.00 2.67
C TRP A 6 -1.35 21.47 2.63
N PHE A 7 -1.20 20.90 1.44
CA PHE A 7 -1.06 19.45 1.28
C PHE A 7 0.22 18.93 1.95
N ALA A 8 1.35 19.58 1.70
CA ALA A 8 2.63 19.24 2.35
C ALA A 8 2.56 19.40 3.87
N ALA A 9 1.91 20.45 4.37
CA ALA A 9 1.69 20.66 5.79
C ALA A 9 0.85 19.53 6.40
N GLY A 10 -0.21 19.09 5.72
CA GLY A 10 -1.03 17.95 6.15
C GLY A 10 -0.24 16.64 6.21
N ILE A 11 0.59 16.37 5.20
CA ILE A 11 1.49 15.21 5.20
C ILE A 11 2.45 15.27 6.39
N ALA A 12 3.14 16.40 6.59
CA ALA A 12 4.09 16.57 7.69
C ALA A 12 3.42 16.38 9.06
N ALA A 13 2.22 16.95 9.25
CA ALA A 13 1.44 16.77 10.47
C ALA A 13 1.07 15.28 10.69
N GLY A 14 0.64 14.58 9.64
CA GLY A 14 0.36 13.14 9.71
C GLY A 14 1.57 12.31 10.11
N PHE A 15 2.75 12.60 9.54
CA PHE A 15 4.00 11.93 9.91
C PHE A 15 4.36 12.11 11.38
N VAL A 16 4.19 13.32 11.92
CA VAL A 16 4.45 13.58 13.35
C VAL A 16 3.54 12.72 14.22
N VAL A 17 2.25 12.65 13.90
CA VAL A 17 1.29 11.81 14.64
C VAL A 17 1.67 10.33 14.55
N ALA A 18 1.94 9.84 13.34
CA ALA A 18 2.33 8.44 13.11
C ALA A 18 3.60 8.07 13.89
N HIS A 19 4.60 8.96 13.92
CA HIS A 19 5.83 8.77 14.68
C HIS A 19 5.59 8.63 16.18
N GLN A 20 4.67 9.44 16.74
CA GLN A 20 4.33 9.34 18.16
C GLN A 20 3.62 8.02 18.48
N ILE A 21 2.69 7.58 17.62
CA ILE A 21 2.02 6.29 17.79
C ILE A 21 3.04 5.15 17.75
N ASN A 22 3.95 5.16 16.77
CA ASN A 22 4.98 4.12 16.58
C ASN A 22 5.99 4.01 17.74
N ARG A 23 6.11 5.01 18.62
CA ARG A 23 6.95 4.91 19.82
C ARG A 23 6.37 3.99 20.89
N THR A 24 5.06 3.77 20.85
CA THR A 24 4.37 2.87 21.79
C THR A 24 4.39 1.43 21.30
N GLU A 25 4.33 0.46 22.22
CA GLU A 25 4.25 -0.96 21.86
C GLU A 25 2.97 -1.30 21.08
N PRO A 26 1.75 -0.89 21.50
CA PRO A 26 0.54 -1.13 20.72
C PRO A 26 0.58 -0.47 19.34
N GLY A 27 1.20 0.72 19.23
CA GLY A 27 1.33 1.42 17.96
C GLY A 27 2.23 0.68 16.97
N ARG A 28 3.33 0.08 17.43
CA ARG A 28 4.17 -0.78 16.57
C ARG A 28 3.40 -2.00 16.08
N GLU A 29 2.63 -2.63 16.95
CA GLU A 29 1.80 -3.79 16.57
C GLU A 29 0.74 -3.40 15.54
N PHE A 30 0.07 -2.26 15.73
CA PHE A 30 -0.87 -1.72 14.75
C PHE A 30 -0.22 -1.55 13.38
N PHE A 31 0.94 -0.88 13.32
CA PHE A 31 1.63 -0.67 12.04
C PHE A 31 2.11 -2.00 11.43
N ALA A 32 2.56 -2.96 12.23
CA ALA A 32 2.93 -4.29 11.73
C ALA A 32 1.73 -5.02 11.07
N GLN A 33 0.53 -4.91 11.66
CA GLN A 33 -0.69 -5.47 11.07
C GLN A 33 -1.09 -4.76 9.76
N VAL A 34 -0.97 -3.44 9.71
CA VAL A 34 -1.21 -2.65 8.48
C VAL A 34 -0.23 -3.08 7.38
N ASP A 35 1.05 -3.20 7.72
CA ASP A 35 2.12 -3.65 6.83
C ASP A 35 1.85 -5.04 6.26
N ALA A 36 1.42 -5.98 7.10
CA ALA A 36 1.08 -7.34 6.69
C ALA A 36 -0.09 -7.35 5.70
N LYS A 37 -1.15 -6.58 5.99
CA LYS A 37 -2.33 -6.46 5.11
C LYS A 37 -1.98 -5.82 3.78
N ALA A 38 -1.16 -4.78 3.76
CA ALA A 38 -0.72 -4.11 2.54
C ALA A 38 0.08 -5.06 1.64
N ARG A 39 0.99 -5.86 2.21
CA ARG A 39 1.74 -6.88 1.46
C ARG A 39 0.82 -7.96 0.88
N ALA A 40 -0.09 -8.50 1.70
CA ALA A 40 -1.04 -9.51 1.25
C ALA A 40 -1.93 -9.01 0.11
N PHE A 41 -2.43 -7.78 0.24
CA PHE A 41 -3.20 -7.13 -0.82
C PHE A 41 -2.40 -6.95 -2.12
N GLY A 42 -1.16 -6.44 -2.02
CA GLY A 42 -0.28 -6.26 -3.17
C GLY A 42 0.05 -7.58 -3.88
N GLN A 43 0.29 -8.64 -3.11
CA GLN A 43 0.52 -9.97 -3.64
C GLN A 43 -0.72 -10.51 -4.38
N ALA A 44 -1.91 -10.40 -3.78
CA ALA A 44 -3.15 -10.83 -4.41
C ALA A 44 -3.42 -10.10 -5.73
N ILE A 45 -3.12 -8.80 -5.79
CA ILE A 45 -3.21 -8.02 -7.04
C ILE A 45 -2.21 -8.54 -8.07
N ALA A 46 -0.93 -8.69 -7.70
CA ALA A 46 0.11 -9.14 -8.61
C ALA A 46 -0.20 -10.54 -9.19
N GLU A 47 -0.68 -11.44 -8.34
CA GLU A 47 -1.11 -12.78 -8.74
C GLU A 47 -2.29 -12.73 -9.73
N GLY A 48 -3.32 -11.93 -9.45
CA GLY A 48 -4.43 -11.74 -10.39
C GLY A 48 -4.01 -11.15 -11.74
N TYR A 49 -3.05 -10.21 -11.77
CA TYR A 49 -2.48 -9.70 -13.02
C TYR A 49 -1.72 -10.79 -13.80
N HIS A 50 -0.92 -11.60 -13.11
CA HIS A 50 -0.17 -12.70 -13.75
C HIS A 50 -1.08 -13.79 -14.28
N GLU A 51 -2.12 -14.16 -13.54
CA GLU A 51 -3.15 -15.11 -14.00
C GLU A 51 -3.83 -14.57 -15.26
N ARG A 52 -4.24 -13.31 -15.25
CA ARG A 52 -4.88 -12.70 -16.42
C ARG A 52 -3.95 -12.64 -17.63
N ASP A 53 -2.71 -12.27 -17.43
CA ASP A 53 -1.68 -12.28 -18.47
C ASP A 53 -1.48 -13.68 -19.06
N ALA A 54 -1.49 -14.72 -18.23
CA ALA A 54 -1.34 -16.10 -18.66
C ALA A 54 -2.55 -16.55 -19.50
N GLU A 55 -3.77 -16.21 -19.08
CA GLU A 55 -4.99 -16.45 -19.86
C GLU A 55 -4.95 -15.78 -21.24
N LEU A 56 -4.51 -14.52 -21.30
CA LEU A 56 -4.43 -13.78 -22.56
C LEU A 56 -3.40 -14.39 -23.52
N ARG A 57 -2.20 -14.76 -23.03
CA ARG A 57 -1.18 -15.43 -23.86
C ARG A 57 -1.64 -16.81 -24.34
N ALA A 58 -2.32 -17.57 -23.47
CA ALA A 58 -2.88 -18.86 -23.85
C ALA A 58 -3.93 -18.71 -24.96
N ALA A 59 -4.83 -17.73 -24.84
CA ALA A 59 -5.84 -17.44 -25.85
C ALA A 59 -5.26 -16.96 -27.19
N GLU A 60 -4.16 -16.19 -27.17
CA GLU A 60 -3.43 -15.79 -28.38
C GLU A 60 -2.78 -16.99 -29.07
N SER A 61 -2.12 -17.89 -28.30
CA SER A 61 -1.47 -19.08 -28.86
C SER A 61 -2.42 -20.16 -29.38
N ALA A 62 -3.72 -20.08 -29.05
CA ALA A 62 -4.75 -21.01 -29.46
C ALA A 62 -5.49 -20.60 -30.76
N ASN A 63 -5.20 -19.41 -31.30
CA ASN A 63 -5.65 -18.94 -32.61
C ASN A 63 -4.53 -19.05 -33.66
#